data_AF-A0A7V6D3L7-F1
#
_entry.id   AF-A0A7V6D3L7-F1
#
_cell.length_a   1.000
_cell.length_b   1.000
_cell.length_c   1.000
_cell.angle_alpha   90.00
_cell.angle_beta   90.00
_cell.angle_gamma   90.00
#
_symmetry.space_group_name_H-M   'P 1'
#
loop_
_entity.id
_entity.type
_entity.pdbx_description
1 polymer ?
#
loop_
_entity_poly.entity_id
_entity_poly.type
_entity_poly.pdbx_seq_one_letter_code
_entity_poly.pdbx_strand_id
1 'polypeptide(L)'
;MSDKSVPNAQPFFEDNAVGRLKKEIWEASDAEIDAILAEYGIPSPCEWAKPGSYIQTTIRHQVEENRRKNDIVIIPVGCTELHGQHTVSAMDTLF
;
A
#
# COMPACT_ATOMS: atom_id res chain seq x y z
N MET A 1 19.58 -29.96 21.71
CA MET A 1 18.48 -29.10 21.19
C MET A 1 18.51 -29.21 19.69
N SER A 2 17.56 -29.93 19.10
CA SER A 2 17.40 -29.99 17.64
C SER A 2 17.01 -28.61 17.13
N ASP A 3 17.73 -28.15 16.12
CA ASP A 3 17.39 -26.97 15.33
C ASP A 3 15.94 -27.11 14.83
N LYS A 4 15.08 -26.16 15.23
CA LYS A 4 13.69 -26.05 14.77
C LYS A 4 13.61 -25.08 13.59
N SER A 5 14.60 -25.06 12.71
CA SER A 5 14.45 -24.41 11.42
C SER A 5 13.33 -25.13 10.68
N VAL A 6 12.17 -24.48 10.63
CA VAL A 6 11.07 -24.90 9.75
C VAL A 6 11.69 -24.98 8.35
N PRO A 7 11.64 -26.13 7.66
CA PRO A 7 12.16 -26.19 6.30
C PRO A 7 11.50 -25.06 5.52
N ASN A 8 12.30 -24.23 4.86
CA ASN A 8 11.86 -23.04 4.15
C ASN A 8 10.71 -23.41 3.21
N ALA A 9 9.48 -23.22 3.68
CA ALA A 9 8.29 -23.70 3.00
C ALA A 9 8.11 -22.79 1.81
N GLN A 10 8.51 -23.28 0.64
CA GLN A 10 8.23 -22.62 -0.63
C GLN A 10 6.72 -22.32 -0.69
N PRO A 11 6.32 -21.06 -0.95
CA PRO A 11 4.91 -20.72 -1.02
C PRO A 11 4.23 -21.52 -2.13
N PHE A 12 3.01 -21.98 -1.85
CA PHE A 12 2.16 -22.61 -2.85
C PHE A 12 1.45 -21.53 -3.67
N PHE A 13 1.48 -21.66 -4.99
CA PHE A 13 0.78 -20.79 -5.92
C PHE A 13 -0.25 -21.59 -6.72
N GLU A 14 -1.48 -21.08 -6.81
CA GLU A 14 -2.54 -21.73 -7.55
C GLU A 14 -2.28 -21.69 -9.07
N ASP A 15 -2.68 -22.73 -9.81
CA ASP A 15 -2.61 -22.71 -11.29
C ASP A 15 -3.82 -21.98 -11.90
N ASN A 16 -3.94 -20.70 -11.58
CA ASN A 16 -4.89 -19.79 -12.20
C ASN A 16 -4.19 -18.45 -12.51
N ALA A 17 -4.90 -17.51 -13.14
CA ALA A 17 -4.31 -16.23 -13.55
C ALA A 17 -3.68 -15.46 -12.37
N VAL A 18 -4.35 -15.43 -11.22
CA VAL A 18 -3.88 -14.72 -10.02
C VAL A 18 -2.69 -15.43 -9.38
N GLY A 19 -2.73 -16.76 -9.26
CA GLY A 19 -1.66 -17.55 -8.68
C GLY A 19 -0.38 -17.51 -9.52
N ARG A 20 -0.48 -17.55 -10.86
CA ARG A 20 0.66 -17.36 -11.76
C ARG A 20 1.27 -15.97 -11.64
N LEU A 21 0.45 -14.92 -11.55
CA LEU A 21 0.94 -13.55 -11.31
C LEU A 21 1.66 -13.42 -9.96
N LYS A 22 1.10 -14.00 -8.89
CA LYS A 22 1.76 -14.02 -7.57
C LYS A 22 3.12 -14.72 -7.63
N LYS A 23 3.19 -15.85 -8.34
CA LYS A 23 4.43 -16.60 -8.52
C LYS A 23 5.46 -15.78 -9.30
N GLU A 24 5.05 -15.14 -10.39
CA GLU A 24 5.89 -14.27 -11.20
C GLU A 24 6.50 -13.13 -10.36
N ILE A 25 5.68 -12.43 -9.57
CA ILE A 25 6.15 -11.37 -8.66
C ILE A 25 7.07 -11.94 -7.57
N TRP A 26 6.77 -13.14 -7.04
CA TRP A 26 7.57 -13.78 -6.00
C TRP A 26 8.96 -14.23 -6.49
N GLU A 27 9.04 -14.70 -7.73
CA GLU A 27 10.27 -15.19 -8.35
C GLU A 27 11.07 -14.07 -9.06
N ALA A 28 10.50 -12.88 -9.20
CA ALA A 28 11.14 -11.72 -9.81
C ALA A 28 12.42 -11.31 -9.06
N SER A 29 13.44 -10.95 -9.82
CA SER A 29 14.64 -10.31 -9.32
C SER A 29 14.38 -8.87 -8.88
N ASP A 30 15.25 -8.32 -8.03
CA ASP A 30 15.14 -6.91 -7.60
C ASP A 30 15.05 -5.94 -8.79
N ALA A 31 15.78 -6.19 -9.88
CA ALA A 31 15.72 -5.35 -11.08
C ALA A 31 14.38 -5.43 -11.84
N GLU A 32 13.73 -6.60 -11.85
CA GLU A 32 12.39 -6.77 -12.41
C GLU A 32 11.35 -6.11 -11.51
N ILE A 33 11.49 -6.23 -10.18
CA ILE A 33 10.65 -5.51 -9.22
C ILE A 33 10.78 -3.99 -9.41
N ASP A 34 11.99 -3.46 -9.55
CA ASP A 34 12.22 -2.04 -9.81
C ASP A 34 11.56 -1.58 -11.12
N ALA A 35 11.62 -2.40 -12.18
CA ALA A 35 10.97 -2.11 -13.44
C ALA A 35 9.43 -2.10 -13.33
N ILE A 36 8.85 -3.08 -12.62
CA ILE A 36 7.41 -3.14 -12.32
C ILE A 36 7.00 -1.90 -11.53
N LEU A 37 7.72 -1.55 -10.47
CA LEU A 37 7.43 -0.38 -9.65
C LEU A 37 7.51 0.91 -10.47
N ALA A 38 8.51 1.03 -11.35
CA ALA A 38 8.66 2.18 -12.25
C ALA A 38 7.48 2.32 -13.23
N GLU A 39 6.93 1.22 -13.76
CA GLU A 39 5.73 1.23 -14.61
C GLU A 39 4.53 1.83 -13.88
N TYR A 40 4.37 1.52 -12.59
CA TYR A 40 3.32 2.10 -11.73
C TYR A 40 3.68 3.47 -11.14
N GLY A 41 4.84 4.04 -11.47
CA GLY A 41 5.29 5.34 -10.96
C GLY A 41 5.66 5.33 -9.47
N ILE A 42 6.17 4.20 -8.97
CA ILE A 42 6.59 4.00 -7.58
C ILE A 42 8.13 4.00 -7.48
N PRO A 43 8.74 4.74 -6.53
CA PRO A 43 8.07 5.71 -5.66
C PRO A 43 7.63 6.94 -6.45
N SER A 44 6.45 7.46 -6.11
CA SER A 44 6.00 8.74 -6.64
C SER A 44 6.77 9.89 -5.95
N PRO A 45 6.90 11.06 -6.60
CA PRO A 45 7.40 12.25 -5.93
C PRO A 45 6.66 12.53 -4.61
N CYS A 46 7.38 13.05 -3.61
CA CYS A 46 6.76 13.44 -2.34
C CYS A 46 5.86 14.66 -2.56
N GLU A 47 4.61 14.57 -2.09
CA GLU A 47 3.61 15.63 -2.24
C GLU A 47 3.16 16.20 -0.87
N TRP A 48 3.97 16.10 0.19
CA TRP A 48 3.50 16.32 1.57
C TRP A 48 2.85 17.69 1.79
N ALA A 49 3.36 18.71 1.11
CA ALA A 49 2.85 20.07 1.15
C ALA A 49 1.75 20.36 0.11
N LYS A 50 1.36 19.38 -0.71
CA LYS A 50 0.33 19.55 -1.73
C LYS A 50 -1.04 19.23 -1.13
N PRO A 51 -1.98 20.20 -1.11
CA PRO A 51 -3.32 19.97 -0.61
C PRO A 51 -4.02 18.83 -1.38
N GLY A 52 -4.68 17.93 -0.65
CA GLY A 52 -5.48 16.86 -1.27
C GLY A 52 -4.72 15.60 -1.67
N SER A 53 -3.38 15.58 -1.58
CA SER A 53 -2.56 14.47 -2.07
C SER A 53 -2.50 13.25 -1.16
N TYR A 54 -2.61 13.44 0.17
CA TYR A 54 -2.51 12.35 1.14
C TYR A 54 -3.75 12.26 2.01
N ILE A 55 -4.18 11.03 2.32
CA ILE A 55 -5.32 10.77 3.22
C ILE A 55 -5.07 11.36 4.61
N GLN A 56 -3.83 11.36 5.05
CA GLN A 56 -3.38 11.86 6.35
C GLN A 56 -3.62 13.37 6.52
N THR A 57 -3.59 14.13 5.43
CA THR A 57 -3.63 15.60 5.45
C THR A 57 -4.82 16.19 4.70
N THR A 58 -5.65 15.34 4.09
CA THR A 58 -6.85 15.75 3.36
C THR A 58 -8.07 15.62 4.27
N ILE A 59 -8.93 16.64 4.27
CA ILE A 59 -10.14 16.63 5.11
C ILE A 59 -11.11 15.53 4.68
N ARG A 60 -11.81 14.96 5.66
CA ARG A 60 -12.48 13.68 5.52
C ARG A 60 -13.46 13.58 4.35
N HIS A 61 -14.33 14.57 4.15
CA HIS A 61 -15.31 14.50 3.06
C HIS A 61 -14.66 14.46 1.66
N GLN A 62 -13.52 15.15 1.48
CA GLN A 62 -12.75 15.13 0.24
C GLN A 62 -12.00 13.80 0.08
N VAL A 63 -11.42 13.28 1.18
CA VAL A 63 -10.80 11.95 1.20
C VAL A 63 -11.79 10.87 0.76
N GLU A 64 -13.02 10.90 1.25
CA GLU A 64 -14.04 9.91 0.89
C GLU A 64 -14.41 9.97 -0.59
N GLU A 65 -14.48 11.17 -1.18
CA GLU A 65 -14.68 11.31 -2.62
C GLU A 65 -13.48 10.78 -3.42
N ASN A 66 -12.25 11.08 -3.01
CA ASN A 66 -11.04 10.61 -3.66
C ASN A 66 -10.92 9.08 -3.60
N ARG A 67 -11.18 8.49 -2.43
CA ARG A 67 -11.12 7.03 -2.24
C ARG A 67 -12.10 6.28 -3.13
N ARG A 68 -13.28 6.83 -3.41
CA ARG A 68 -14.27 6.22 -4.32
C ARG A 68 -13.78 6.08 -5.76
N LYS A 69 -12.74 6.83 -6.15
CA LYS A 69 -12.15 6.80 -7.51
C LYS A 69 -11.03 5.75 -7.64
N ASN A 70 -10.69 5.05 -6.56
CA ASN A 70 -9.55 4.13 -6.50
C ASN A 70 -10.01 2.72 -6.09
N ASP A 71 -9.54 1.70 -6.79
CA ASP A 71 -9.81 0.29 -6.45
C ASP A 71 -8.99 -0.19 -5.25
N ILE A 72 -7.74 0.29 -5.13
CA ILE A 72 -6.83 0.01 -4.03
C ILE A 72 -6.37 1.32 -3.40
N VAL A 73 -6.34 1.35 -2.07
CA VAL A 73 -5.87 2.51 -1.31
C VAL A 73 -4.81 2.04 -0.31
N ILE A 74 -3.62 2.60 -0.40
CA ILE A 74 -2.54 2.35 0.55
C ILE A 74 -2.65 3.38 1.67
N ILE A 75 -2.80 2.93 2.91
CA ILE A 75 -2.97 3.80 4.08
C ILE A 75 -1.87 3.47 5.09
N PRO A 76 -1.11 4.46 5.58
CA PRO A 76 -0.18 4.24 6.68
C PRO A 76 -0.90 3.80 7.95
N VAL A 77 -0.24 2.98 8.75
CA VAL A 77 -0.74 2.61 10.07
C VAL A 77 -0.92 3.87 10.92
N GLY A 78 -2.05 3.99 11.63
CA GLY A 78 -2.38 5.18 12.42
C GLY A 78 -2.92 6.35 11.60
N CYS A 79 -3.45 6.07 10.40
CA CYS A 79 -4.11 7.06 9.55
C CYS A 79 -5.50 6.58 9.07
N THR A 80 -6.17 5.77 9.89
CA THR A 80 -7.49 5.20 9.60
C THR A 80 -8.58 5.76 10.51
N GLU A 81 -8.21 6.57 11.51
CA GLU A 81 -9.12 7.16 12.46
C GLU A 81 -10.06 8.20 11.83
N LEU A 82 -11.13 8.50 12.56
CA LEU A 82 -12.18 9.42 12.14
C LEU A 82 -12.52 10.38 13.29
N HIS A 83 -12.17 11.65 13.09
CA HIS A 83 -12.44 12.74 14.03
C HIS A 83 -13.52 13.71 13.53
N GLY A 84 -14.31 13.29 12.54
CA GLY A 84 -15.38 14.07 11.93
C GLY A 84 -15.11 14.45 10.48
N GLN A 85 -16.08 15.14 9.86
CA GLN A 85 -16.07 15.44 8.41
C GLN A 85 -15.11 16.57 8.01
N HIS A 86 -14.72 17.40 8.98
CA HIS A 86 -13.89 18.59 8.79
C HIS A 86 -12.47 18.42 9.34
N THR A 87 -12.11 17.21 9.74
CA THR A 87 -10.78 16.86 10.24
C THR A 87 -10.10 15.88 9.28
N VAL A 88 -8.81 15.65 9.50
CA VAL A 88 -8.02 14.69 8.71
C VAL A 88 -7.97 13.33 9.40
N SER A 89 -7.62 12.29 8.66
CA SER A 89 -7.53 10.92 9.17
C SER A 89 -6.21 10.59 9.86
N ALA A 90 -5.30 11.55 10.08
CA ALA A 90 -4.06 11.37 10.85
C ALA A 90 -4.02 12.31 12.08
N MET A 91 -5.18 12.64 12.66
CA MET A 91 -5.30 13.65 13.71
C MET A 91 -4.48 13.27 14.95
N ASP A 92 -4.55 12.01 15.39
CA ASP A 92 -3.86 11.54 16.60
C ASP A 92 -2.35 11.35 16.38
N THR A 93 -1.94 11.27 15.10
CA THR A 93 -0.54 10.99 14.72
C THR A 93 0.24 12.28 14.42
N LEU A 94 -0.42 13.32 13.88
CA LEU A 94 0.23 14.54 13.39
C LEU A 94 -0.04 15.80 14.22
N PHE A 95 -0.94 15.76 15.20
CA PHE A 95 -1.30 16.90 16.07
C PHE A 95 -1.28 16.48 17.54
#